data_AF-A0A9P8VAL2-F1
#
_entry.id   AF-A0A9P8VAL2-F1
#
_cell.length_a   1.000
_cell.length_b   1.000
_cell.length_c   1.000
_cell.angle_alpha   90.00
_cell.angle_beta   90.00
_cell.angle_gamma   90.00
#
_symmetry.space_group_name_H-M   'P 1'
#
loop_
_entity.id
_entity.type
_entity.pdbx_description
1 polymer ?
#
loop_
_entity_poly.entity_id
_entity_poly.type
_entity_poly.pdbx_seq_one_letter_code
_entity_poly.pdbx_strand_id
1 'polypeptide(L)'
;MGDPAPAQVATPVETLSLTVEFSGGLEMLFEDQKRLSIDLPTAEAGGKPTLAFLIAHLCKNVMKDPRKELFVLDDHIRPGILVLINDADWELEGEEAYELQAGDNILFVSTLHGG
;
A
#
# COMPACT_ATOMS: atom_id res chain seq x y z
N MET A 1 -23.44 -41.94 -17.95
CA MET A 1 -24.11 -40.63 -17.90
C MET A 1 -24.00 -40.15 -16.47
N GLY A 2 -23.27 -39.07 -16.24
CA GLY A 2 -22.85 -38.64 -14.91
C GLY A 2 -21.47 -38.01 -15.00
N ASP A 3 -21.41 -36.86 -15.67
CA ASP A 3 -20.29 -35.95 -15.68
C ASP A 3 -19.74 -35.74 -14.25
N PRO A 4 -18.40 -35.73 -14.05
CA PRO A 4 -17.85 -35.25 -12.80
C PRO A 4 -18.12 -33.75 -12.69
N ALA A 5 -18.59 -33.33 -11.51
CA ALA A 5 -18.83 -31.93 -11.17
C ALA A 5 -17.62 -31.05 -11.55
N PRO A 6 -17.84 -29.85 -12.10
CA PRO A 6 -16.74 -28.97 -12.44
C PRO A 6 -15.99 -28.61 -11.16
N ALA A 7 -14.66 -28.70 -11.24
CA ALA A 7 -13.76 -28.11 -10.28
C ALA A 7 -14.25 -26.69 -9.96
N GLN A 8 -14.37 -26.38 -8.67
CA GLN A 8 -14.48 -25.00 -8.23
C GLN A 8 -13.23 -24.28 -8.75
N VAL A 9 -13.39 -23.58 -9.86
CA VAL A 9 -12.40 -22.63 -10.35
C VAL A 9 -12.46 -21.50 -9.34
N ALA A 10 -11.67 -21.61 -8.27
CA ALA A 10 -11.28 -20.45 -7.52
C ALA A 10 -10.65 -19.53 -8.55
N THR A 11 -11.37 -18.47 -8.94
CA THR A 11 -10.81 -17.41 -9.76
C THR A 11 -9.48 -17.05 -9.11
N PRO A 12 -8.34 -17.18 -9.80
CA PRO A 12 -7.09 -16.68 -9.24
C PRO A 12 -7.31 -15.18 -9.10
N VAL A 13 -7.57 -14.72 -7.88
CA VAL A 13 -7.51 -13.30 -7.58
C VAL A 13 -6.04 -12.99 -7.79
N GLU A 14 -5.71 -12.44 -8.96
CA GLU A 14 -4.37 -11.94 -9.20
C GLU A 14 -4.14 -10.86 -8.14
N THR A 15 -3.27 -11.15 -7.18
CA THR A 15 -2.90 -10.23 -6.12
C THR A 15 -1.48 -9.76 -6.39
N LEU A 16 -1.30 -8.46 -6.29
CA LEU A 16 0.00 -7.81 -6.37
C LEU A 16 0.60 -7.78 -4.97
N SER A 17 1.62 -8.60 -4.75
CA SER A 17 2.39 -8.59 -3.50
C SER A 17 3.49 -7.55 -3.59
N LEU A 18 3.52 -6.61 -2.65
CA LEU A 18 4.52 -5.55 -2.56
C LEU A 18 4.97 -5.35 -1.10
N THR A 19 6.11 -4.71 -0.93
CA THR A 19 6.66 -4.39 0.38
C THR A 19 6.43 -2.92 0.67
N VAL A 20 5.88 -2.62 1.86
CA VAL A 20 5.75 -1.27 2.37
C VAL A 20 6.63 -1.13 3.60
N GLU A 21 7.46 -0.10 3.61
CA GLU A 21 8.33 0.24 4.72
C GLU A 21 7.93 1.57 5.34
N PHE A 22 8.05 1.67 6.67
CA PHE A 22 7.71 2.86 7.44
C PHE A 22 8.92 3.30 8.27
N SER A 23 9.17 4.60 8.28
CA SER A 23 10.25 5.22 9.04
C SER A 23 9.86 6.60 9.57
N GLY A 24 10.69 7.14 10.47
CA GLY A 24 10.45 8.45 11.07
C GLY A 24 9.30 8.46 12.08
N GLY A 25 9.02 7.32 12.72
CA GLY A 25 7.99 7.16 13.74
C GLY A 25 6.62 6.74 13.20
N LEU A 26 6.47 6.59 11.88
CA LEU A 26 5.24 6.10 11.26
C LEU A 26 5.00 4.62 11.57
N GLU A 27 6.05 3.84 11.79
CA GLU A 27 5.93 2.41 12.11
C GLU A 27 5.02 2.15 13.33
N MET A 28 4.93 3.10 14.27
CA MET A 28 4.05 2.99 15.44
C MET A 28 2.55 2.91 15.07
N LEU A 29 2.15 3.49 13.94
CA LEU A 29 0.77 3.45 13.43
C LEU A 29 0.40 2.07 12.86
N PHE A 30 1.42 1.26 12.58
CA PHE A 30 1.34 -0.03 11.91
C PHE A 30 1.86 -1.17 12.79
N GLU A 31 1.47 -1.16 14.08
CA GLU A 31 1.87 -2.18 15.07
C GLU A 31 3.39 -2.23 15.35
N ASP A 32 4.08 -1.09 15.25
CA ASP A 32 5.55 -0.97 15.37
C ASP A 32 6.31 -1.77 14.29
N GLN A 33 5.64 -2.10 13.18
CA GLN A 33 6.24 -2.83 12.07
C GLN A 33 6.83 -1.86 11.04
N LYS A 34 8.16 -1.88 10.93
CA LYS A 34 8.89 -1.09 9.93
C LYS A 34 8.72 -1.60 8.51
N ARG A 35 8.38 -2.87 8.33
CA ARG A 35 8.20 -3.50 7.02
C ARG A 35 6.96 -4.37 7.06
N LEU A 36 6.08 -4.17 6.10
CA LEU A 36 4.83 -4.89 5.94
C LEU A 36 4.73 -5.39 4.50
N SER A 37 4.35 -6.66 4.32
CA SER A 37 3.99 -7.19 3.02
C SER A 37 2.51 -6.96 2.79
N ILE A 38 2.18 -6.24 1.72
CA ILE A 38 0.81 -5.90 1.34
C ILE A 38 0.46 -6.65 0.06
N ASP A 39 -0.68 -7.34 0.10
CA ASP A 39 -1.25 -8.03 -1.06
C ASP A 39 -2.44 -7.24 -1.56
N LEU A 40 -2.28 -6.55 -2.70
CA LEU A 40 -3.35 -5.77 -3.32
C LEU A 40 -4.10 -6.60 -4.37
N PRO A 41 -5.43 -6.70 -4.31
CA PRO A 41 -6.20 -7.39 -5.35
C PRO A 41 -6.19 -6.58 -6.66
N THR A 42 -5.63 -7.12 -7.74
CA THR A 42 -5.66 -6.47 -9.07
C THR A 42 -7.04 -6.62 -9.74
N ALA A 43 -7.79 -7.66 -9.37
CA ALA A 43 -9.10 -7.97 -9.92
C ALA A 43 -10.20 -6.96 -9.53
N GLU A 44 -10.11 -6.33 -8.35
CA GLU A 44 -11.14 -5.39 -7.87
C GLU A 44 -11.04 -4.00 -8.53
N ALA A 45 -9.86 -3.65 -9.05
CA ALA A 45 -9.61 -2.33 -9.66
C ALA A 45 -9.96 -2.27 -11.16
N GLY A 46 -10.25 -3.40 -11.82
CA GLY A 46 -10.42 -3.44 -13.28
C GLY A 46 -9.15 -3.01 -14.05
N GLY A 47 -8.00 -3.01 -13.39
CA GLY A 47 -6.72 -2.48 -13.85
C GLY A 47 -5.60 -2.70 -12.82
N LYS A 48 -4.41 -2.15 -13.07
CA LYS A 48 -3.30 -2.20 -12.11
C LYS A 48 -3.58 -1.27 -10.93
N PRO A 49 -3.36 -1.71 -9.68
CA PRO A 49 -3.52 -0.84 -8.52
C PRO A 49 -2.47 0.27 -8.58
N THR A 50 -2.90 1.50 -8.29
CA THR A 50 -2.00 2.65 -8.23
C THR A 50 -1.55 2.92 -6.79
N LEU A 51 -0.56 3.80 -6.63
CA LEU A 51 -0.09 4.22 -5.33
C LEU A 51 -1.21 4.84 -4.47
N ALA A 52 -2.11 5.65 -5.06
CA ALA A 52 -3.32 6.14 -4.37
C ALA A 52 -4.16 5.00 -3.79
N PHE A 53 -4.35 3.91 -4.54
CA PHE A 53 -5.08 2.74 -4.06
C PHE A 53 -4.36 2.06 -2.89
N LEU A 54 -3.03 1.94 -2.95
CA LEU A 54 -2.23 1.42 -1.83
C LEU A 54 -2.40 2.28 -0.59
N ILE A 55 -2.31 3.61 -0.69
CA ILE A 55 -2.46 4.53 0.45
C ILE A 55 -3.84 4.35 1.10
N ALA A 56 -4.90 4.32 0.29
CA ALA A 56 -6.25 4.06 0.77
C ALA A 56 -6.37 2.67 1.43
N HIS A 57 -5.75 1.64 0.85
CA HIS A 57 -5.72 0.30 1.40
C HIS A 57 -4.98 0.25 2.75
N LEU A 58 -3.82 0.90 2.86
CA LEU A 58 -3.05 1.00 4.09
C LEU A 58 -3.88 1.65 5.19
N CYS A 59 -4.51 2.79 4.93
CA CYS A 59 -5.35 3.48 5.91
C CYS A 59 -6.59 2.69 6.35
N LYS A 60 -7.17 1.88 5.45
CA LYS A 60 -8.42 1.16 5.72
C LYS A 60 -8.19 -0.22 6.34
N ASN A 61 -7.17 -0.93 5.89
CA ASN A 61 -6.98 -2.35 6.21
C ASN A 61 -5.80 -2.62 7.13
N VAL A 62 -4.75 -1.79 7.08
CA VAL A 62 -3.48 -2.06 7.77
C VAL A 62 -3.32 -1.16 8.99
N MET A 63 -3.67 0.11 8.84
CA MET A 63 -3.61 1.08 9.92
C MET A 63 -4.70 0.78 10.95
N LYS A 64 -4.28 0.38 12.15
CA LYS A 64 -5.18 0.09 13.28
C LYS A 64 -5.27 1.25 14.27
N ASP A 65 -4.33 2.19 14.21
CA ASP A 65 -4.31 3.33 15.12
C ASP A 65 -5.36 4.39 14.71
N PRO A 66 -6.12 4.96 15.67
CA PRO A 66 -7.06 6.04 15.38
C PRO A 66 -6.40 7.34 14.88
N ARG A 67 -5.09 7.51 15.06
CA ARG A 67 -4.31 8.69 14.66
C ARG A 67 -3.94 8.70 13.16
N LYS A 68 -4.90 8.36 12.30
CA LYS A 68 -4.74 8.36 10.83
C LYS A 68 -4.30 9.70 10.26
N GLU A 69 -4.68 10.78 10.93
CA GLU A 69 -4.28 12.16 10.62
C GLU A 69 -2.77 12.39 10.65
N LEU A 70 -1.98 11.51 11.30
CA LEU A 70 -0.52 11.59 11.30
C LEU A 70 0.10 11.08 9.99
N PHE A 71 -0.64 10.24 9.25
CA PHE A 71 -0.21 9.64 7.99
C PHE A 71 -0.93 10.24 6.78
N VAL A 72 -2.26 10.37 6.85
CA VAL A 72 -3.11 10.91 5.78
C VAL A 72 -3.99 12.03 6.31
N LEU A 73 -4.01 13.15 5.60
CA LEU A 73 -4.82 14.34 5.87
C LEU A 73 -5.62 14.69 4.61
N ASP A 74 -6.94 14.87 4.73
CA ASP A 74 -7.84 15.16 3.60
C ASP A 74 -7.70 14.15 2.43
N ASP A 75 -7.60 12.86 2.75
CA ASP A 75 -7.39 11.76 1.79
C ASP A 75 -6.07 11.79 1.01
N HIS A 76 -5.16 12.72 1.34
CA HIS A 76 -3.81 12.81 0.80
C HIS A 76 -2.74 12.50 1.85
N ILE A 77 -1.55 12.09 1.39
CA ILE A 77 -0.40 11.92 2.29
C ILE A 77 -0.08 13.25 2.97
N ARG A 78 0.10 13.19 4.30
CA ARG A 78 0.36 14.38 5.10
C ARG A 78 1.64 15.08 4.64
N PRO A 79 1.63 16.42 4.45
CA PRO A 79 2.84 17.18 4.16
C PRO A 79 3.94 16.93 5.20
N GLY A 80 5.14 16.57 4.73
CA GLY A 80 6.27 16.18 5.57
C GLY A 80 6.49 14.67 5.67
N ILE A 81 5.67 13.85 5.02
CA ILE A 81 5.97 12.45 4.75
C ILE A 81 6.54 12.36 3.33
N LEU A 82 7.74 11.80 3.21
CA LEU A 82 8.36 11.48 1.94
C LEU A 82 7.98 10.06 1.55
N VAL A 83 7.69 9.86 0.27
CA VAL A 83 7.39 8.54 -0.28
C VAL A 83 8.46 8.19 -1.31
N LEU A 84 9.06 7.02 -1.15
CA LEU A 84 10.08 6.48 -2.04
C LEU A 84 9.55 5.19 -2.66
N ILE A 85 9.62 5.09 -3.97
CA ILE A 85 9.23 3.91 -4.76
C ILE A 85 10.52 3.27 -5.27
N ASN A 86 10.86 2.07 -4.81
CA ASN A 86 12.11 1.38 -5.14
C ASN A 86 13.36 2.26 -4.96
N ASP A 87 13.42 2.96 -3.82
CA ASP A 87 14.47 3.94 -3.48
C ASP A 87 14.53 5.20 -4.38
N ALA A 88 13.54 5.41 -5.26
CA ALA A 88 13.37 6.60 -6.08
C ALA A 88 12.29 7.52 -5.51
N ASP A 89 12.45 8.83 -5.71
CA ASP A 89 11.46 9.82 -5.26
C ASP A 89 10.15 9.67 -6.04
N TRP A 90 9.03 9.47 -5.34
CA TRP A 90 7.72 9.28 -5.97
C TRP A 90 7.30 10.47 -6.85
N GLU A 91 7.79 11.68 -6.56
CA GLU A 91 7.51 12.89 -7.35
C GLU A 91 8.00 12.76 -8.79
N LEU A 92 9.02 11.92 -9.03
CA LEU A 92 9.57 11.66 -10.36
C LEU A 92 8.85 10.50 -11.08
N GLU A 93 8.23 9.61 -10.32
CA GLU A 93 7.58 8.39 -10.82
C GLU A 93 6.08 8.59 -11.12
N GLY A 94 5.51 9.75 -10.77
CA GLY A 94 4.10 10.08 -11.01
C GLY A 94 3.21 10.02 -9.77
N GLU A 95 3.81 10.05 -8.57
CA GLU A 95 3.14 10.20 -7.27
C GLU A 95 1.99 9.19 -7.09
N GLU A 96 0.78 9.69 -6.79
CA GLU A 96 -0.44 8.92 -6.59
C GLU A 96 -0.89 8.11 -7.82
N ALA A 97 -0.46 8.53 -9.02
CA ALA A 97 -0.83 7.89 -10.29
C ALA A 97 0.13 6.77 -10.70
N TYR A 98 1.21 6.53 -9.95
CA TYR A 98 2.14 5.43 -10.22
C TYR A 98 1.42 4.08 -10.19
N GLU A 99 1.62 3.27 -11.23
CA GLU A 99 1.11 1.91 -11.32
C GLU A 99 2.02 0.95 -10.54
N LEU A 100 1.49 0.37 -9.46
CA LEU A 100 2.25 -0.57 -8.63
C LEU A 100 2.50 -1.88 -9.37
N GLN A 101 3.66 -2.45 -9.08
CA GLN A 101 4.15 -3.71 -9.63
C GLN A 101 4.49 -4.71 -8.53
N ALA A 102 4.49 -6.00 -8.90
CA ALA A 102 4.75 -7.07 -7.95
C ALA A 102 6.22 -7.00 -7.54
N GLY A 103 6.48 -7.01 -6.23
CA GLY A 103 7.81 -6.89 -5.67
C GLY A 103 8.30 -5.45 -5.50
N ASP A 104 7.47 -4.44 -5.78
CA ASP A 104 7.83 -3.05 -5.48
C ASP A 104 8.08 -2.85 -3.98
N ASN A 105 8.99 -1.94 -3.67
CA ASN A 105 9.25 -1.48 -2.32
C ASN A 105 8.83 -0.02 -2.16
N ILE A 106 7.84 0.24 -1.33
CA ILE A 106 7.31 1.57 -1.06
C ILE A 106 7.71 2.00 0.35
N LEU A 107 8.58 2.99 0.48
CA LEU A 107 9.06 3.49 1.78
C LEU A 107 8.42 4.83 2.10
N PHE A 108 7.71 4.90 3.23
CA PHE A 108 7.15 6.13 3.80
C PHE A 108 8.03 6.63 4.95
N VAL A 109 8.54 7.86 4.84
CA VAL A 109 9.43 8.48 5.84
C VAL A 109 8.81 9.76 6.38
N SER A 110 8.42 9.78 7.65
CA SER A 110 7.99 11.02 8.31
C SER A 110 9.19 11.87 8.71
N THR A 111 9.33 13.05 8.11
CA THR A 111 10.37 14.03 8.45
C THR A 111 9.93 15.01 9.55
N LEU A 112 8.63 15.02 9.89
CA LEU A 112 8.04 16.03 10.78
C LEU A 112 8.01 15.64 12.27
N HIS A 113 8.24 14.37 12.62
CA HIS A 113 8.07 13.86 13.99
C HIS A 113 9.37 13.71 14.79
N GLY A 114 10.44 14.41 14.40
CA GLY A 114 11.69 14.48 15.16
C GLY A 114 11.68 15.63 16.17
N GLY A 115 11.05 15.42 17.32
CA GLY A 115 11.13 16.28 18.51
C GLY A 115 11.63 15.51 19.72
#